data_AF-A0A842QWC8-F1
#
_entry.id   AF-A0A842QWC8-F1
#
_cell.length_a   1.000
_cell.length_b   1.000
_cell.length_c   1.000
_cell.angle_alpha   90.00
_cell.angle_beta   90.00
_cell.angle_gamma   90.00
#
_symmetry.space_group_name_H-M   'P 1'
#
loop_
_entity.id
_entity.type
_entity.pdbx_description
1 polymer ?
#
loop_
_entity_poly.entity_id
_entity_poly.type
_entity_poly.pdbx_seq_one_letter_code
_entity_poly.pdbx_strand_id
1 'polypeptide(L)'
;MLQKLPPLLTSETAKNLLDGKNKVSLDLGLSEYMVERKKTRYWLNKEEYVDHVDLEKIAEDDRSIYFVMNQVVYVAAIGGKHFYKLAKTCGAPTLEIDGIRM
;
A
#
# COMPACT_ATOMS: atom_id res chain seq x y z
N MET A 1 -17.20 8.37 0.23
CA MET A 1 -16.62 8.89 -1.03
C MET A 1 -16.09 7.70 -1.82
N LEU A 2 -16.36 7.63 -3.13
CA LEU A 2 -15.65 6.70 -4.01
C LEU A 2 -14.16 7.11 -4.01
N GLN A 3 -13.27 6.18 -3.69
CA GLN A 3 -11.83 6.36 -3.92
C GLN A 3 -11.63 6.38 -5.44
N LYS A 4 -11.23 7.53 -5.99
CA LYS A 4 -10.91 7.66 -7.44
C LYS A 4 -9.58 6.99 -7.81
N LEU A 5 -8.75 6.71 -6.82
CA LEU A 5 -7.43 6.10 -6.95
C LEU A 5 -7.42 4.75 -6.23
N PRO A 6 -6.65 3.77 -6.73
CA PRO A 6 -6.50 2.49 -6.04
C PRO A 6 -5.93 2.70 -4.63
N PRO A 7 -6.36 1.91 -3.63
CA PRO A 7 -5.79 1.97 -2.29
C PRO A 7 -4.28 1.73 -2.31
N LEU A 8 -3.54 2.59 -1.63
CA LEU A 8 -2.09 2.49 -1.47
C LEU A 8 -1.73 1.92 -0.11
N LEU A 9 -0.82 0.96 -0.08
CA LEU A 9 -0.35 0.31 1.14
C LEU A 9 1.16 0.53 1.31
N THR A 10 1.54 0.84 2.55
CA THR A 10 2.93 0.87 3.01
C THR A 10 3.15 -0.22 4.05
N SER A 11 4.40 -0.57 4.35
CA SER A 11 4.70 -1.49 5.46
C SER A 11 4.08 -1.04 6.78
N GLU A 12 4.08 0.25 7.09
CA GLU A 12 3.48 0.78 8.32
C GLU A 12 1.96 0.60 8.34
N THR A 13 1.30 0.86 7.21
CA THR A 13 -0.13 0.59 7.05
C THR A 13 -0.42 -0.90 7.29
N ALA A 14 0.39 -1.78 6.72
CA ALA A 14 0.24 -3.22 6.86
C ALA A 14 0.45 -3.69 8.31
N LYS A 15 1.54 -3.24 8.96
CA LYS A 15 1.83 -3.49 10.38
C LYS A 15 0.66 -3.06 11.27
N ASN A 16 0.16 -1.83 11.07
CA ASN A 16 -0.98 -1.31 11.82
C ASN A 16 -2.23 -2.18 11.67
N LEU A 17 -2.54 -2.64 10.45
CA LEU A 17 -3.68 -3.52 10.19
C LEU A 17 -3.51 -4.91 10.82
N LEU A 18 -2.30 -5.47 10.76
CA LEU A 18 -1.97 -6.76 11.39
C LEU A 18 -2.05 -6.68 12.92
N ASP A 19 -1.66 -5.54 13.52
CA ASP A 19 -1.79 -5.23 14.94
C ASP A 19 -3.25 -5.00 15.39
N GLY A 20 -4.21 -5.07 14.45
CA GLY A 20 -5.63 -4.93 14.72
C GLY A 20 -6.15 -3.50 14.72
N LYS A 21 -5.32 -2.50 14.37
CA LYS A 21 -5.84 -1.16 14.07
C LYS A 21 -6.67 -1.24 12.79
N ASN A 22 -7.80 -0.55 12.78
CA ASN A 22 -8.73 -0.56 11.65
C ASN A 22 -8.87 0.82 10.99
N LYS A 23 -8.27 1.86 11.56
CA LYS A 23 -8.22 3.21 10.99
C LYS A 23 -6.80 3.50 10.53
N VAL A 24 -6.59 3.55 9.22
CA VAL A 24 -5.26 3.67 8.60
C VAL A 24 -5.31 4.56 7.36
N SER A 25 -4.17 5.08 6.92
CA SER A 25 -4.09 5.74 5.63
C SER A 25 -3.90 4.73 4.49
N LEU A 26 -4.68 4.95 3.42
CA LEU A 26 -4.63 4.22 2.15
C LEU A 26 -4.23 5.12 0.98
N ASP A 27 -3.64 6.27 1.27
CA ASP A 27 -3.33 7.35 0.32
C ASP A 27 -2.07 8.14 0.74
N LEU A 28 -1.11 7.44 1.37
CA LEU A 28 0.19 7.98 1.77
C LEU A 28 0.13 9.13 2.78
N GLY A 29 -0.82 9.05 3.71
CA GLY A 29 -0.97 9.97 4.84
C GLY A 29 -1.89 11.16 4.57
N LEU A 30 -2.57 11.21 3.42
CA LEU A 30 -3.46 12.33 3.09
C LEU A 30 -4.80 12.23 3.81
N SER A 31 -5.33 11.02 4.03
CA SER A 31 -6.58 10.75 4.74
C SER A 31 -6.53 9.43 5.50
N GLU A 32 -7.46 9.28 6.45
CA GLU A 32 -7.68 8.03 7.19
C GLU A 32 -8.95 7.33 6.72
N TYR A 33 -8.87 6.00 6.59
CA TYR A 33 -9.93 5.12 6.13
C TYR A 33 -10.19 4.01 7.15
N MET A 34 -11.45 3.61 7.29
CA MET A 34 -11.80 2.41 8.04
C MET A 34 -11.65 1.17 7.14
N VAL A 35 -10.86 0.21 7.61
CA VAL A 35 -10.64 -1.08 6.96
C VAL A 35 -11.39 -2.16 7.74
N GLU A 36 -12.23 -2.90 7.05
CA GLU A 36 -12.96 -4.03 7.66
C GLU A 36 -12.17 -5.33 7.48
N ARG A 37 -11.86 -6.02 8.57
CA ARG A 37 -11.32 -7.39 8.51
C ARG A 37 -12.47 -8.39 8.48
N LYS A 38 -12.53 -9.22 7.44
CA LYS A 38 -13.46 -10.36 7.31
C LYS A 38 -12.66 -11.64 7.09
N LYS A 39 -12.63 -12.51 8.09
CA LYS A 39 -11.79 -13.73 8.10
C LYS A 39 -10.31 -13.40 7.85
N THR A 40 -9.79 -13.80 6.69
CA THR A 40 -8.39 -13.62 6.26
C THR A 40 -8.21 -12.44 5.30
N ARG A 41 -9.24 -11.61 5.10
CA ARG A 41 -9.23 -10.48 4.16
C ARG A 41 -9.42 -9.15 4.86
N TYR A 42 -8.71 -8.14 4.38
CA TYR A 42 -8.82 -6.74 4.78
C TYR A 42 -9.43 -5.95 3.64
N TRP A 43 -10.66 -5.48 3.83
CA TRP A 43 -11.40 -4.70 2.84
C TRP A 43 -10.97 -3.24 2.90
N LEU A 44 -10.29 -2.80 1.85
CA LEU A 44 -9.71 -1.46 1.74
C LEU A 44 -10.75 -0.45 1.26
N ASN A 45 -11.70 -0.92 0.45
CA ASN A 45 -12.91 -0.22 0.07
C ASN A 45 -14.01 -1.27 -0.27
N LYS A 46 -15.04 -0.89 -1.04
CA LYS A 46 -16.16 -1.80 -1.39
C LYS A 46 -15.76 -2.92 -2.37
N GLU A 47 -14.70 -2.72 -3.14
CA GLU A 47 -14.34 -3.57 -4.28
C GLU A 47 -12.99 -4.26 -4.05
N GLU A 48 -12.05 -3.56 -3.40
CA GLU A 48 -10.68 -4.00 -3.20
C GLU A 48 -10.45 -4.56 -1.80
N TYR A 49 -9.75 -5.69 -1.74
CA TYR A 49 -9.27 -6.30 -0.51
C TYR A 49 -7.84 -6.81 -0.68
N VAL A 50 -7.17 -6.99 0.45
CA VAL A 50 -5.87 -7.68 0.52
C VAL A 50 -5.99 -8.88 1.46
N ASP A 51 -5.45 -10.02 1.04
CA ASP A 51 -5.39 -11.22 1.87
C ASP A 51 -4.29 -11.08 2.94
N HIS A 52 -4.45 -11.77 4.06
CA HIS A 52 -3.55 -11.70 5.21
C HIS A 52 -2.08 -11.99 4.84
N VAL A 53 -1.86 -12.99 3.98
CA VAL A 53 -0.52 -13.41 3.53
C VAL A 53 0.17 -12.30 2.73
N ASP A 54 -0.55 -11.60 1.87
CA ASP A 54 0.05 -10.48 1.13
C ASP A 54 0.28 -9.27 2.03
N LEU A 55 -0.59 -9.06 3.02
CA LEU A 55 -0.39 -8.02 4.02
C LEU A 55 0.86 -8.26 4.86
N GLU A 56 1.16 -9.51 5.25
CA GLU A 56 2.41 -9.88 5.93
C GLU A 56 3.65 -9.56 5.07
N LYS A 57 3.64 -9.92 3.78
CA LYS A 57 4.74 -9.58 2.86
C LYS A 57 4.94 -8.07 2.74
N ILE A 58 3.85 -7.29 2.66
CA ILE A 58 3.93 -5.82 2.62
C ILE A 58 4.51 -5.27 3.93
N ALA A 59 4.14 -5.85 5.07
CA ALA A 59 4.66 -5.44 6.37
C ALA A 59 6.18 -5.63 6.49
N GLU A 60 6.77 -6.61 5.81
CA GLU A 60 8.20 -6.86 5.80
C GLU A 60 8.98 -5.94 4.83
N ASP A 61 8.32 -5.31 3.85
CA ASP A 61 8.96 -4.40 2.89
C ASP A 61 8.79 -2.92 3.27
N ASP A 62 9.74 -2.42 4.06
CA ASP A 62 9.78 -1.01 4.49
C ASP A 62 10.07 0.00 3.37
N ARG A 63 10.43 -0.45 2.15
CA ARG A 63 10.94 0.42 1.08
C ARG A 63 9.93 0.66 -0.03
N SER A 64 8.99 -0.25 -0.21
CA SER A 64 8.03 -0.20 -1.32
C SER A 64 6.70 0.40 -0.90
N ILE A 65 6.05 1.02 -1.88
CA ILE A 65 4.63 1.35 -1.83
C ILE A 65 3.92 0.39 -2.77
N TYR A 66 2.78 -0.12 -2.32
CA TYR A 66 1.94 -1.04 -3.08
C TYR A 66 0.60 -0.39 -3.39
N PHE A 67 -0.06 -0.83 -4.45
CA PHE A 67 -1.46 -0.52 -4.71
C PHE A 67 -2.27 -1.79 -4.96
N VAL A 68 -3.56 -1.76 -4.64
CA VAL A 68 -4.47 -2.88 -4.90
C VAL A 68 -5.44 -2.48 -6.01
N MET A 69 -5.51 -3.31 -7.05
CA MET A 69 -6.41 -3.10 -8.18
C MET A 69 -6.89 -4.44 -8.72
N ASN A 70 -8.21 -4.58 -8.90
CA ASN A 70 -8.85 -5.83 -9.30
C ASN A 70 -8.46 -7.00 -8.38
N GLN A 71 -8.35 -6.74 -7.08
CA GLN A 71 -7.99 -7.72 -6.03
C GLN A 71 -6.57 -8.30 -6.18
N VAL A 72 -5.71 -7.62 -6.94
CA VAL A 72 -4.30 -7.97 -7.11
C VAL A 72 -3.43 -6.86 -6.51
N VAL A 73 -2.42 -7.28 -5.76
CA VAL A 73 -1.42 -6.38 -5.16
C VAL A 73 -0.29 -6.13 -6.14
N TYR A 74 0.00 -4.87 -6.42
CA TYR A 74 1.10 -4.44 -7.29
C TYR A 74 2.05 -3.53 -6.52
N VAL A 75 3.34 -3.59 -6.85
CA VAL A 75 4.28 -2.55 -6.43
C VAL A 75 3.99 -1.30 -7.26
N ALA A 76 3.97 -0.12 -6.64
CA ALA A 76 3.84 1.17 -7.31
C ALA A 76 5.13 1.52 -8.07
N ALA A 77 5.35 0.80 -9.18
CA ALA A 77 6.52 0.92 -10.04
C ALA A 77 6.14 0.75 -11.51
N ILE A 78 6.94 1.34 -12.40
CA ILE A 78 6.90 1.17 -13.84
C ILE A 78 8.27 0.70 -14.30
N GLY A 79 8.32 -0.44 -14.99
CA GLY A 79 9.53 -1.01 -15.57
C GLY A 79 9.49 -0.97 -17.10
N GLY A 80 10.65 -0.75 -17.71
CA GLY A 80 10.85 -0.75 -19.16
C GLY A 80 12.34 -0.60 -19.49
N LYS A 81 12.70 0.42 -20.27
CA LYS A 81 14.12 0.80 -20.47
C LYS A 81 14.79 1.25 -19.17
N HIS A 82 14.02 1.88 -18.29
CA HIS A 82 14.42 2.32 -16.96
C HIS A 82 13.38 1.82 -15.94
N PHE A 83 13.78 1.75 -14.67
CA PHE A 83 12.93 1.36 -13.56
C PHE A 83 12.59 2.57 -12.70
N TYR A 84 11.30 2.86 -12.57
CA TYR A 84 10.80 3.94 -11.73
C TYR A 84 9.91 3.36 -10.64
N LYS A 85 10.14 3.71 -9.39
CA LYS A 85 9.35 3.22 -8.26
C LYS A 85 9.07 4.33 -7.27
N LEU A 86 7.84 4.36 -6.75
CA LEU A 86 7.53 5.20 -5.60
C LEU A 86 8.09 4.55 -4.34
N ALA A 87 9.04 5.23 -3.69
CA ALA A 87 9.73 4.74 -2.51
C ALA A 87 9.27 5.49 -1.26
N LYS A 88 9.07 4.74 -0.17
CA LYS A 88 8.78 5.34 1.13
C LYS A 88 10.05 5.98 1.71
N THR A 89 9.91 7.18 2.28
CA THR A 89 10.94 7.85 3.10
C THR A 89 10.34 8.31 4.42
N CYS A 90 11.12 8.96 5.29
CA CYS A 90 10.59 9.56 6.54
C CYS A 90 9.60 10.71 6.31
N GLY A 91 9.59 11.31 5.11
CA GLY A 91 8.72 12.43 4.75
C GLY A 91 7.80 12.08 3.59
N ALA A 92 7.68 13.00 2.64
CA ALA A 92 6.96 12.72 1.41
C ALA A 92 7.61 11.52 0.67
N PRO A 93 6.81 10.65 0.02
CA PRO A 93 7.35 9.60 -0.83
C PRO A 93 8.21 10.20 -1.94
N THR A 94 9.29 9.52 -2.33
CA THR A 94 10.18 9.98 -3.40
C THR A 94 10.18 9.03 -4.58
N LEU A 95 10.70 9.50 -5.71
CA LEU A 95 10.88 8.69 -6.89
C LEU A 95 12.27 8.03 -6.86
N GLU A 96 12.29 6.70 -6.93
CA GLU A 96 13.49 5.91 -7.14
C GLU A 96 13.62 5.61 -8.64
N ILE A 97 14.79 5.92 -9.23
CA ILE A 97 15.12 5.72 -10.64
C ILE A 97 16.35 4.84 -10.74
N ASP A 98 16.21 3.65 -11.32
CA ASP A 98 17.30 2.67 -11.47
C ASP A 98 18.07 2.41 -10.15
N GLY A 99 17.33 2.42 -9.03
CA GLY A 99 17.88 2.22 -7.67
C GLY A 99 18.44 3.48 -7.00
N ILE A 100 18.45 4.63 -7.68
CA ILE A 100 18.89 5.91 -7.14
C ILE A 100 17.69 6.69 -6.62
N ARG A 101 17.77 7.20 -5.39
CA ARG A 101 16.74 8.03 -4.76
C ARG A 101 17.10 9.50 -4.89
N MET A 102 16.11 10.31 -5.27
CA MET A 102 16.19 11.77 -5.27
C MET A 102 15.39 12.37 -4.12
#